data_AF-V4UKN0-F1
#
_entry.id   AF-V4UKN0-F1
#
_cell.length_a   1.000
_cell.length_b   1.000
_cell.length_c   1.000
_cell.angle_alpha   90.00
_cell.angle_beta   90.00
_cell.angle_gamma   90.00
#
_symmetry.space_group_name_H-M   'P 1'
#
loop_
_entity.id
_entity.type
_entity.pdbx_description
1 polymer ?
#
loop_
_entity_poly.entity_id
_entity_poly.type
_entity_poly.pdbx_seq_one_letter_code
_entity_poly.pdbx_strand_id
1 'polypeptide(L)'
;MDSPSSTTRIAARSSMIDSIRGCGLSGMRIDKEDLRRKLSIPEYLRVAMSNAIRRKEGEPPADTCQSDVIVDGNGVQPPEAPMVVFINSRSGGRHGPELKERLQELMGKEQVFDLSEVKPHEFVQYGLACLEKLAELGDFCAKDTRQKMRIVVAGGDGTVGWVLGSVGELNKQGREPVPPVAIIPLGTGNDLSRSFGWGGSFPFAWKSAVKRTLQRASAGPICRLDSWHAVIQMPSGEVVDPPHSLKPTEDCALDQGLQIEGALPEKVNCYEGVFYNYFSIGMDAQVAYGFHHLRNEKPYLAQGPISNKLIYSGYSCTQGWFLTPCISDPNLRGLKNILRMHVKKVNCSEWEQVAVPKSVRAIVALNLHNYASGRNPWGNLSPEYLEKKGFVEAHADDGLLEIFGLKQGWHASFVMVELISAKHIAQVLQSLQSLFVHFQSKSASL
;
A
#
# COMPACT_ATOMS: atom_id res chain seq x y z
N MET A 1 -48.93 14.74 -36.69
CA MET A 1 -47.64 15.17 -37.25
C MET A 1 -46.70 15.35 -36.08
N ASP A 2 -45.71 14.45 -36.04
CA ASP A 2 -44.88 14.11 -34.90
C ASP A 2 -43.76 15.12 -34.60
N SER A 3 -43.40 15.16 -33.32
CA SER A 3 -42.20 15.75 -32.75
C SER A 3 -40.91 15.18 -33.37
N PRO A 4 -39.77 15.87 -33.13
CA PRO A 4 -38.69 15.12 -32.49
C PRO A 4 -38.04 15.84 -31.31
N SER A 5 -37.75 15.02 -30.30
CA SER A 5 -37.02 15.28 -29.06
C SER A 5 -35.55 15.63 -29.31
N SER A 6 -35.04 16.70 -28.68
CA SER A 6 -33.60 16.94 -28.57
C SER A 6 -33.03 16.21 -27.36
N THR A 7 -32.44 15.04 -27.59
CA THR A 7 -31.70 14.28 -26.58
C THR A 7 -30.26 14.81 -26.51
N THR A 8 -29.92 15.54 -25.45
CA THR A 8 -28.53 15.95 -25.18
C THR A 8 -27.72 14.71 -24.81
N ARG A 9 -26.96 14.16 -25.77
CA ARG A 9 -25.98 13.09 -25.51
C ARG A 9 -24.83 13.66 -24.67
N ILE A 10 -24.77 13.26 -23.40
CA ILE A 10 -23.56 13.38 -22.58
C ILE A 10 -22.53 12.41 -23.17
N ALA A 11 -21.51 12.94 -23.83
CA ALA A 11 -20.40 12.16 -24.32
C ALA A 11 -19.58 11.63 -23.14
N ALA A 12 -19.62 10.31 -22.92
CA ALA A 12 -18.68 9.62 -22.06
C ALA A 12 -17.27 9.79 -22.63
N ARG A 13 -16.46 10.65 -22.01
CA ARG A 13 -15.03 10.73 -22.29
C ARG A 13 -14.38 9.45 -21.77
N SER A 14 -13.96 8.61 -22.69
CA SER A 14 -13.32 7.33 -22.42
C SER A 14 -11.90 7.52 -21.88
N SER A 15 -11.52 6.64 -20.96
CA SER A 15 -10.25 6.57 -20.23
C SER A 15 -9.02 6.21 -21.10
N MET A 16 -9.04 6.51 -22.40
CA MET A 16 -7.93 6.22 -23.31
C MET A 16 -6.93 7.38 -23.44
N ILE A 17 -7.33 8.61 -23.11
CA ILE A 17 -6.46 9.79 -23.33
C ILE A 17 -5.38 9.93 -22.24
N ASP A 18 -5.61 9.40 -21.03
CA ASP A 18 -4.59 9.42 -19.96
C ASP A 18 -3.51 8.35 -20.13
N SER A 19 -3.69 7.39 -21.04
CA SER A 19 -2.62 6.45 -21.41
C SER A 19 -1.61 7.04 -22.39
N ILE A 20 -1.88 8.23 -22.95
CA ILE A 20 -1.05 8.84 -24.00
C ILE A 20 -0.26 10.05 -23.47
N ARG A 21 -0.70 10.72 -22.40
CA ARG A 21 0.03 11.88 -21.84
C ARG A 21 1.28 11.52 -21.01
N GLY A 22 1.49 10.24 -20.69
CA GLY A 22 2.73 9.74 -20.07
C GLY A 22 3.83 9.31 -21.06
N CYS A 23 3.60 9.43 -22.37
CA CYS A 23 4.54 8.98 -23.41
C CYS A 23 5.51 10.09 -23.86
N GLY A 24 6.11 10.80 -22.90
CA GLY A 24 7.32 11.58 -23.16
C GLY A 24 8.53 10.67 -23.02
N LEU A 25 8.97 10.09 -24.15
CA LEU A 25 10.20 9.31 -24.44
C LEU A 25 9.87 8.09 -25.32
N SER A 26 9.26 8.34 -26.47
CA SER A 26 9.24 7.37 -27.57
C SER A 26 10.66 7.27 -28.14
N GLY A 27 11.31 6.11 -27.97
CA GLY A 27 12.44 5.72 -28.82
C GLY A 27 13.81 5.47 -28.18
N MET A 28 14.03 5.77 -26.89
CA MET A 28 15.36 5.54 -26.29
C MET A 28 15.58 4.04 -26.02
N ARG A 29 16.44 3.40 -26.82
CA ARG A 29 16.80 1.98 -26.66
C ARG A 29 17.72 1.86 -25.45
N ILE A 30 17.17 1.43 -24.32
CA ILE A 30 17.94 1.22 -23.08
C ILE A 30 18.86 0.01 -23.27
N ASP A 31 20.16 0.28 -23.29
CA ASP A 31 21.17 -0.74 -23.39
C ASP A 31 21.14 -1.67 -22.16
N LYS A 32 21.28 -2.97 -22.40
CA LYS A 32 21.19 -3.97 -21.34
C LYS A 32 22.39 -3.90 -20.41
N GLU A 33 23.59 -3.73 -20.97
CA GLU A 33 24.84 -3.77 -20.23
C GLU A 33 25.05 -2.47 -19.44
N ASP A 34 24.67 -1.32 -20.00
CA ASP A 34 24.65 -0.07 -19.24
C ASP A 34 23.72 -0.15 -18.02
N LEU A 35 22.50 -0.69 -18.21
CA LEU A 35 21.56 -0.87 -17.12
C LEU A 35 22.10 -1.85 -16.07
N ARG A 36 22.69 -2.97 -16.51
CA ARG A 36 23.30 -3.96 -15.61
C ARG A 36 24.43 -3.34 -14.78
N ARG A 37 25.34 -2.61 -15.41
CA ARG A 37 26.45 -1.92 -14.73
C ARG A 37 25.96 -0.94 -13.65
N LYS A 38 24.86 -0.23 -13.89
CA LYS A 38 24.30 0.75 -12.95
C LYS A 38 23.60 0.12 -11.76
N LEU A 39 22.95 -1.04 -11.95
CA LEU A 39 22.03 -1.63 -10.97
C LEU A 39 22.61 -2.82 -10.21
N SER A 40 23.51 -3.58 -10.82
CA SER A 40 24.03 -4.82 -10.23
C SER A 40 24.95 -4.53 -9.07
N ILE A 41 24.64 -5.15 -7.94
CA ILE A 41 25.52 -5.22 -6.77
C ILE A 41 26.66 -6.18 -7.12
N PRO A 42 27.92 -5.86 -6.76
CA PRO A 42 29.06 -6.74 -6.96
C PRO A 42 28.80 -8.16 -6.49
N GLU A 43 29.34 -9.14 -7.22
CA GLU A 43 29.06 -10.55 -7.01
C GLU A 43 29.29 -11.01 -5.58
N TYR A 44 30.44 -10.65 -5.01
CA TYR A 44 30.79 -11.05 -3.64
C TYR A 44 29.78 -10.51 -2.61
N LEU A 45 29.31 -9.26 -2.77
CA LEU A 45 28.29 -8.67 -1.89
C LEU A 45 26.92 -9.34 -2.05
N ARG A 46 26.42 -9.51 -3.28
CA ARG A 46 25.09 -10.12 -3.50
C ARG A 46 25.06 -11.59 -3.05
N VAL A 47 26.16 -12.32 -3.22
CA VAL A 47 26.31 -13.70 -2.72
C VAL A 47 26.37 -13.72 -1.18
N ALA A 48 27.14 -12.83 -0.56
CA ALA A 48 27.21 -12.73 0.91
C ALA A 48 25.85 -12.40 1.52
N MET A 49 25.11 -11.43 0.96
CA MET A 49 23.75 -11.09 1.38
C MET A 49 22.79 -12.28 1.21
N SER A 50 22.83 -12.96 0.07
CA SER A 50 21.99 -14.14 -0.19
C SER A 50 22.31 -15.29 0.79
N ASN A 51 23.58 -15.51 1.11
CA ASN A 51 23.99 -16.54 2.07
C ASN A 51 23.54 -16.20 3.49
N ALA A 52 23.67 -14.94 3.91
CA ALA A 52 23.18 -14.45 5.20
C ALA A 52 21.67 -14.71 5.37
N ILE A 53 20.87 -14.37 4.34
CA ILE A 53 19.42 -14.64 4.33
C ILE A 53 19.13 -16.15 4.44
N ARG A 54 19.84 -16.99 3.67
CA ARG A 54 19.63 -18.45 3.69
C ARG A 54 19.98 -19.07 5.04
N ARG A 55 21.03 -18.59 5.70
CA ARG A 55 21.46 -19.04 7.02
C ARG A 55 20.63 -18.45 8.16
N LYS A 56 19.88 -17.37 7.88
CA LYS A 56 19.19 -16.55 8.90
C LYS A 56 20.17 -15.99 9.94
N GLU A 57 21.31 -15.55 9.43
CA GLU A 57 22.39 -14.96 10.22
C GLU A 57 22.78 -13.65 9.56
N GLY A 58 22.82 -12.57 10.34
CA GLY A 58 23.26 -11.26 9.82
C GLY A 58 24.77 -11.10 9.76
N GLU A 59 25.53 -12.13 10.18
CA GLU A 59 27.00 -12.15 10.06
C GLU A 59 27.41 -12.50 8.62
N PRO A 60 28.35 -11.75 8.01
CA PRO A 60 28.94 -12.15 6.75
C PRO A 60 29.64 -13.52 6.89
N PRO A 61 29.60 -14.37 5.84
CA PRO A 61 30.33 -15.65 5.86
C PRO A 61 31.83 -15.42 6.14
N ALA A 62 32.45 -16.30 6.94
CA ALA A 62 33.87 -16.18 7.32
C ALA A 62 34.80 -15.99 6.10
N ASP A 63 34.49 -16.64 4.98
CA ASP A 63 35.26 -16.53 3.74
C ASP A 63 35.19 -15.13 3.11
N THR A 64 34.12 -14.38 3.35
CA THR A 64 33.92 -13.00 2.84
C THR A 64 34.59 -11.96 3.74
N CYS A 65 34.90 -12.31 4.99
CA CYS A 65 35.56 -11.43 5.96
C CYS A 65 37.09 -11.46 5.85
N GLN A 66 37.65 -12.25 4.93
CA GLN A 66 39.09 -12.32 4.74
C GLN A 66 39.61 -10.97 4.24
N SER A 67 40.74 -10.52 4.80
CA SER A 67 41.39 -9.26 4.46
C SER A 67 41.58 -9.11 2.96
N ASP A 68 41.95 -10.19 2.27
CA ASP A 68 42.23 -10.19 0.84
C ASP A 68 40.96 -9.92 0.02
N VAL A 69 39.81 -10.44 0.45
CA VAL A 69 38.51 -10.21 -0.20
C VAL A 69 38.00 -8.79 0.04
N ILE A 70 38.21 -8.22 1.23
CA ILE A 70 37.85 -6.83 1.55
C ILE A 70 38.76 -5.85 0.78
N VAL A 71 40.05 -6.15 0.70
CA VAL A 71 41.04 -5.37 -0.06
C VAL A 71 40.77 -5.44 -1.56
N ASP A 72 40.47 -6.62 -2.11
CA ASP A 72 40.04 -6.78 -3.50
C ASP A 72 38.70 -6.08 -3.77
N GLY A 73 37.77 -6.13 -2.80
CA GLY A 73 36.50 -5.40 -2.84
C GLY A 73 36.67 -3.88 -2.93
N ASN A 74 37.71 -3.33 -2.29
CA ASN A 74 38.05 -1.91 -2.40
C ASN A 74 38.55 -1.51 -3.80
N GLY A 75 38.97 -2.46 -4.63
CA GLY A 75 39.27 -2.25 -6.05
C GLY A 75 38.03 -2.26 -6.95
N VAL A 76 36.88 -2.69 -6.45
CA VAL A 76 35.62 -2.78 -7.20
C VAL A 76 34.87 -1.44 -7.11
N GLN A 77 34.47 -0.90 -8.26
CA GLN A 77 33.65 0.30 -8.27
C GLN A 77 32.22 -0.01 -7.82
N PRO A 78 31.68 0.75 -6.85
CA PRO A 78 30.31 0.58 -6.42
C PRO A 78 29.34 0.99 -7.54
N PRO A 79 28.17 0.33 -7.62
CA PRO A 79 27.15 0.67 -8.61
C PRO A 79 26.56 2.06 -8.36
N GLU A 80 26.12 2.73 -9.43
CA GLU A 80 25.51 4.07 -9.36
C GLU A 80 24.19 4.04 -8.57
N ALA A 81 23.37 3.00 -8.76
CA ALA A 81 22.08 2.82 -8.13
C ALA A 81 21.83 1.34 -7.82
N PRO A 82 22.52 0.75 -6.82
CA PRO A 82 22.37 -0.65 -6.46
C PRO A 82 20.91 -0.97 -6.16
N MET A 83 20.40 -2.04 -6.77
CA MET A 83 18.95 -2.30 -6.75
C MET A 83 18.62 -3.71 -6.27
N VAL A 84 17.68 -3.81 -5.34
CA VAL A 84 17.08 -5.08 -4.92
C VAL A 84 15.63 -5.11 -5.40
N VAL A 85 15.18 -6.25 -5.92
CA VAL A 85 13.81 -6.43 -6.41
C VAL A 85 13.08 -7.46 -5.56
N PHE A 86 11.93 -7.08 -5.01
CA PHE A 86 10.95 -8.02 -4.47
C PHE A 86 9.87 -8.27 -5.51
N ILE A 87 9.55 -9.53 -5.78
CA ILE A 87 8.49 -9.91 -6.71
C ILE A 87 7.50 -10.84 -6.04
N ASN A 88 6.21 -10.55 -6.19
CA ASN A 88 5.15 -11.50 -5.90
C ASN A 88 4.80 -12.26 -7.19
N SER A 89 5.41 -13.42 -7.39
CA SER A 89 5.25 -14.22 -8.62
C SER A 89 3.82 -14.72 -8.84
N ARG A 90 2.98 -14.71 -7.80
CA ARG A 90 1.54 -15.07 -7.88
C ARG A 90 0.66 -13.92 -8.36
N SER A 91 1.18 -12.69 -8.43
CA SER A 91 0.44 -11.51 -8.90
C SER A 91 0.55 -11.31 -10.42
N GLY A 92 -0.32 -10.48 -11.00
CA GLY A 92 -0.17 -10.02 -12.40
C GLY A 92 -0.57 -10.98 -13.50
N GLY A 93 -1.56 -11.87 -13.27
CA GLY A 93 -2.12 -12.70 -14.34
C GLY A 93 -1.16 -13.73 -14.92
N ARG A 94 -0.27 -14.29 -14.08
CA ARG A 94 0.73 -15.33 -14.40
C ARG A 94 1.99 -14.88 -15.15
N HIS A 95 2.20 -13.58 -15.37
CA HIS A 95 3.50 -13.08 -15.87
C HIS A 95 4.61 -13.00 -14.82
N GLY A 96 4.30 -13.26 -13.54
CA GLY A 96 5.25 -13.18 -12.43
C GLY A 96 6.52 -14.01 -12.62
N PRO A 97 6.44 -15.31 -13.00
CA PRO A 97 7.63 -16.13 -13.25
C PRO A 97 8.50 -15.62 -14.41
N GLU A 98 7.89 -15.25 -15.55
CA GLU A 98 8.62 -14.69 -16.71
C GLU A 98 9.28 -13.35 -16.38
N LEU A 99 8.59 -12.52 -15.57
CA LEU A 99 9.14 -11.26 -15.10
C LEU A 99 10.31 -11.50 -14.13
N LYS A 100 10.20 -12.47 -13.22
CA LYS A 100 11.29 -12.87 -12.30
C LYS A 100 12.52 -13.26 -13.10
N GLU A 101 12.39 -14.18 -14.05
CA GLU A 101 13.49 -14.63 -14.91
C GLU A 101 14.10 -13.43 -15.65
N ARG A 102 13.27 -12.57 -16.23
CA ARG A 102 13.75 -11.38 -16.95
C ARG A 102 14.52 -10.41 -16.05
N LEU A 103 14.07 -10.18 -14.82
CA LEU A 103 14.78 -9.33 -13.86
C LEU A 103 16.11 -9.98 -13.46
N GLN A 104 16.13 -11.28 -13.23
CA GLN A 104 17.35 -12.03 -12.90
C GLN A 104 18.39 -11.96 -14.03
N GLU A 105 17.97 -12.00 -15.29
CA GLU A 105 18.86 -11.77 -16.44
C GLU A 105 19.48 -10.36 -16.50
N LEU A 106 18.79 -9.37 -15.93
CA LEU A 106 19.19 -7.95 -15.98
C LEU A 106 20.13 -7.57 -14.84
N MET A 107 19.97 -8.16 -13.65
CA MET A 107 20.74 -7.75 -12.46
C MET A 107 21.34 -8.88 -11.61
N GLY A 108 21.02 -10.16 -11.88
CA GLY A 108 21.50 -11.29 -11.09
C GLY A 108 20.40 -11.96 -10.27
N LYS A 109 20.57 -13.25 -9.95
CA LYS A 109 19.54 -14.05 -9.26
C LYS A 109 19.39 -13.67 -7.79
N GLU A 110 20.49 -13.26 -7.17
CA GLU A 110 20.64 -12.96 -5.75
C GLU A 110 20.08 -11.58 -5.38
N GLN A 111 19.76 -10.74 -6.37
CA GLN A 111 19.14 -9.43 -6.18
C GLN A 111 17.62 -9.44 -6.41
N VAL A 112 17.06 -10.57 -6.86
CA VAL A 112 15.62 -10.70 -7.17
C VAL A 112 14.99 -11.74 -6.25
N PHE A 113 14.32 -11.25 -5.21
CA PHE A 113 13.69 -12.04 -4.18
C PHE A 113 12.22 -12.30 -4.48
N ASP A 114 11.86 -13.58 -4.58
CA ASP A 114 10.44 -13.97 -4.63
C ASP A 114 9.87 -13.96 -3.22
N LEU A 115 8.77 -13.25 -3.02
CA LEU A 115 8.14 -13.06 -1.72
C LEU A 115 7.54 -14.35 -1.14
N SER A 116 7.37 -15.40 -1.96
CA SER A 116 7.04 -16.73 -1.43
C SER A 116 8.23 -17.47 -0.83
N GLU A 117 9.46 -17.05 -1.16
CA GLU A 117 10.71 -17.70 -0.73
C GLU A 117 11.42 -16.88 0.36
N VAL A 118 11.54 -15.56 0.16
CA VAL A 118 12.23 -14.64 1.08
C VAL A 118 11.27 -13.55 1.51
N LYS A 119 11.01 -13.47 2.81
CA LYS A 119 10.16 -12.42 3.38
C LYS A 119 10.95 -11.11 3.48
N PRO A 120 10.31 -9.94 3.32
CA PRO A 120 11.03 -8.66 3.35
C PRO A 120 11.79 -8.40 4.66
N HIS A 121 11.26 -8.87 5.80
CA HIS A 121 11.96 -8.74 7.09
C HIS A 121 13.24 -9.60 7.17
N GLU A 122 13.29 -10.75 6.49
CA GLU A 122 14.50 -11.59 6.44
C GLU A 122 15.61 -10.88 5.65
N PHE A 123 15.26 -10.17 4.57
CA PHE A 123 16.21 -9.32 3.86
C PHE A 123 16.74 -8.20 4.76
N VAL A 124 15.87 -7.48 5.49
CA VAL A 124 16.28 -6.38 6.37
C VAL A 124 17.15 -6.87 7.55
N GLN A 125 16.78 -8.00 8.14
CA GLN A 125 17.45 -8.55 9.33
C GLN A 125 18.78 -9.24 9.00
N TYR A 126 18.86 -9.94 7.87
CA TYR A 126 20.04 -10.75 7.53
C TYR A 126 20.82 -10.20 6.35
N GLY A 127 20.15 -9.92 5.23
CA GLY A 127 20.82 -9.43 4.01
C GLY A 127 21.42 -8.03 4.19
N LEU A 128 20.61 -7.07 4.64
CA LEU A 128 21.07 -5.71 4.86
C LEU A 128 22.05 -5.60 6.03
N ALA A 129 21.82 -6.36 7.11
CA ALA A 129 22.74 -6.42 8.24
C ALA A 129 24.12 -6.98 7.84
N CYS A 130 24.16 -8.00 6.99
CA CYS A 130 25.42 -8.53 6.44
C CYS A 130 26.18 -7.45 5.65
N LEU A 131 25.47 -6.67 4.81
CA LEU A 131 26.06 -5.56 4.07
C LEU A 131 26.59 -4.45 4.98
N GLU A 132 25.84 -4.11 6.04
CA GLU A 132 26.25 -3.13 7.05
C GLU A 132 27.51 -3.58 7.80
N LYS A 133 27.59 -4.86 8.19
CA LYS A 133 28.80 -5.40 8.84
C LYS A 133 30.03 -5.40 7.93
N LEU A 134 29.88 -5.74 6.65
CA LEU A 134 30.99 -5.62 5.71
C LEU A 134 31.47 -4.17 5.60
N ALA A 135 30.56 -3.20 5.60
CA ALA A 135 30.90 -1.78 5.64
C ALA A 135 31.63 -1.38 6.93
N GLU A 136 31.22 -1.92 8.08
CA GLU A 136 31.90 -1.73 9.39
C GLU A 136 33.31 -2.33 9.41
N LEU A 137 33.51 -3.45 8.72
CA LEU A 137 34.82 -4.10 8.54
C LEU A 137 35.74 -3.38 7.54
N GLY A 138 35.29 -2.26 6.97
CA GLY A 138 36.12 -1.40 6.12
C GLY A 138 35.95 -1.61 4.61
N ASP A 139 34.95 -2.38 4.18
CA ASP A 139 34.60 -2.49 2.76
C ASP A 139 33.91 -1.21 2.27
N PHE A 140 34.64 -0.42 1.48
CA PHE A 140 34.12 0.84 0.92
C PHE A 140 32.97 0.61 -0.06
N CYS A 141 33.03 -0.45 -0.86
CA CYS A 141 32.00 -0.77 -1.83
C CYS A 141 30.72 -1.22 -1.14
N ALA A 142 30.79 -1.99 -0.06
CA ALA A 142 29.65 -2.34 0.79
C ALA A 142 28.99 -1.08 1.38
N LYS A 143 29.81 -0.16 1.91
CA LYS A 143 29.35 1.10 2.49
C LYS A 143 28.60 1.97 1.46
N ASP A 144 29.19 2.19 0.29
CA ASP A 144 28.57 3.00 -0.77
C ASP A 144 27.31 2.31 -1.32
N THR A 145 27.35 0.97 -1.46
CA THR A 145 26.19 0.16 -1.84
C THR A 145 25.04 0.34 -0.85
N ARG A 146 25.30 0.29 0.46
CA ARG A 146 24.30 0.48 1.52
C ARG A 146 23.70 1.89 1.49
N GLN A 147 24.49 2.90 1.16
CA GLN A 147 24.06 4.30 1.11
C GLN A 147 23.19 4.61 -0.11
N LYS A 148 23.47 4.00 -1.26
CA LYS A 148 22.78 4.28 -2.54
C LYS A 148 21.69 3.26 -2.90
N MET A 149 21.50 2.24 -2.06
CA MET A 149 20.57 1.14 -2.34
C MET A 149 19.15 1.64 -2.60
N ARG A 150 18.51 1.08 -3.64
CA ARG A 150 17.11 1.29 -3.98
C ARG A 150 16.39 -0.05 -4.03
N ILE A 151 15.10 -0.04 -3.75
CA ILE A 151 14.25 -1.24 -3.79
C ILE A 151 13.20 -1.07 -4.89
N VAL A 152 12.93 -2.13 -5.64
CA VAL A 152 11.79 -2.22 -6.56
C VAL A 152 10.86 -3.31 -6.10
N VAL A 153 9.57 -3.04 -6.07
CA VAL A 153 8.54 -4.02 -5.70
C VAL A 153 7.63 -4.28 -6.88
N ALA A 154 7.63 -5.52 -7.36
CA ALA A 154 6.73 -6.00 -8.39
C ALA A 154 5.53 -6.72 -7.74
N GLY A 155 4.41 -6.01 -7.61
CA GLY A 155 3.26 -6.47 -6.86
C GLY A 155 2.05 -5.52 -6.94
N GLY A 156 0.99 -5.84 -6.21
CA GLY A 156 -0.11 -4.92 -5.93
C GLY A 156 0.08 -4.18 -4.61
N ASP A 157 -0.90 -3.36 -4.22
CA ASP A 157 -0.80 -2.46 -3.06
C ASP A 157 -0.44 -3.17 -1.74
N GLY A 158 -1.04 -4.34 -1.46
CA GLY A 158 -0.71 -5.11 -0.26
C GLY A 158 0.73 -5.65 -0.25
N THR A 159 1.28 -6.01 -1.41
CA THR A 159 2.68 -6.44 -1.54
C THR A 159 3.63 -5.26 -1.33
N VAL A 160 3.32 -4.10 -1.90
CA VAL A 160 4.10 -2.88 -1.69
C VAL A 160 4.07 -2.47 -0.21
N GLY A 161 2.89 -2.48 0.41
CA GLY A 161 2.73 -2.18 1.84
C GLY A 161 3.51 -3.13 2.75
N TRP A 162 3.60 -4.42 2.41
CA TRP A 162 4.39 -5.38 3.19
C TRP A 162 5.89 -5.08 3.16
N VAL A 163 6.43 -4.72 1.99
CA VAL A 163 7.83 -4.30 1.85
C VAL A 163 8.07 -2.99 2.58
N LEU A 164 7.23 -1.97 2.35
CA LEU A 164 7.31 -0.67 3.04
C LEU A 164 7.29 -0.83 4.57
N GLY A 165 6.37 -1.65 5.09
CA GLY A 165 6.30 -1.96 6.53
C GLY A 165 7.59 -2.57 7.07
N SER A 166 8.25 -3.43 6.29
CA SER A 166 9.49 -4.09 6.75
C SER A 166 10.71 -3.16 6.67
N VAL A 167 10.81 -2.32 5.64
CA VAL A 167 11.91 -1.33 5.53
C VAL A 167 11.68 -0.13 6.44
N GLY A 168 10.43 0.20 6.76
CA GLY A 168 10.08 1.27 7.71
C GLY A 168 10.55 0.98 9.14
N GLU A 169 10.76 -0.29 9.50
CA GLU A 169 11.38 -0.65 10.79
C GLU A 169 12.82 -0.14 10.92
N LEU A 170 13.52 0.09 9.80
CA LEU A 170 14.86 0.71 9.83
C LEU A 170 14.81 2.10 10.45
N ASN A 171 13.84 2.92 10.06
CA ASN A 171 13.65 4.26 10.63
C ASN A 171 13.37 4.19 12.14
N LYS A 172 12.50 3.27 12.57
CA LYS A 172 12.20 3.06 14.01
C LYS A 172 13.42 2.64 14.81
N GLN A 173 14.34 1.89 14.20
CA GLN A 173 15.59 1.43 14.80
C GLN A 173 16.74 2.47 14.66
N GLY A 174 16.51 3.63 14.03
CA GLY A 174 17.55 4.62 13.74
C GLY A 174 18.60 4.15 12.72
N ARG A 175 18.26 3.17 11.86
CA ARG A 175 19.16 2.56 10.86
C ARG A 175 19.04 3.26 9.50
N GLU A 176 19.68 4.42 9.36
CA GLU A 176 19.67 5.20 8.12
C GLU A 176 20.77 4.80 7.11
N PRO A 177 20.59 5.03 5.79
CA PRO A 177 19.37 5.54 5.15
C PRO A 177 18.30 4.44 4.98
N VAL A 178 17.02 4.80 5.02
CA VAL A 178 15.93 3.90 4.54
C VAL A 178 15.93 3.86 3.00
N PRO A 179 16.09 2.69 2.34
CA PRO A 179 16.11 2.61 0.89
C PRO A 179 14.78 3.05 0.25
N PRO A 180 14.78 3.94 -0.75
CA PRO A 180 13.56 4.33 -1.46
C PRO A 180 12.98 3.15 -2.25
N VAL A 181 11.65 3.13 -2.37
CA VAL A 181 10.91 2.02 -2.98
C VAL A 181 10.20 2.48 -4.26
N ALA A 182 10.53 1.84 -5.38
CA ALA A 182 9.83 1.99 -6.66
C ALA A 182 8.88 0.81 -6.91
N ILE A 183 7.89 0.99 -7.79
CA ILE A 183 6.80 0.01 -7.96
C ILE A 183 6.70 -0.44 -9.43
N ILE A 184 6.58 -1.76 -9.63
CA ILE A 184 6.09 -2.37 -10.86
C ILE A 184 4.65 -2.87 -10.59
N PRO A 185 3.61 -2.22 -11.17
CA PRO A 185 2.21 -2.48 -10.83
C PRO A 185 1.70 -3.81 -11.39
N LEU A 186 1.78 -4.89 -10.61
CA LEU A 186 1.24 -6.21 -10.95
C LEU A 186 -0.16 -6.46 -10.36
N GLY A 187 -0.67 -5.56 -9.52
CA GLY A 187 -1.99 -5.67 -8.91
C GLY A 187 -3.13 -5.24 -9.84
N THR A 188 -4.34 -5.20 -9.29
CA THR A 188 -5.56 -4.77 -10.01
C THR A 188 -5.86 -3.29 -9.81
N GLY A 189 -5.75 -2.79 -8.56
CA GLY A 189 -5.97 -1.38 -8.20
C GLY A 189 -4.74 -0.53 -8.47
N ASN A 190 -3.65 -0.86 -7.78
CA ASN A 190 -2.34 -0.20 -7.89
C ASN A 190 -2.41 1.29 -7.51
N ASP A 191 -3.17 1.63 -6.46
CA ASP A 191 -3.38 3.01 -6.01
C ASP A 191 -2.06 3.66 -5.56
N LEU A 192 -1.18 2.92 -4.87
CA LEU A 192 0.18 3.41 -4.53
C LEU A 192 0.98 3.71 -5.80
N SER A 193 0.99 2.78 -6.76
CA SER A 193 1.70 2.96 -8.04
C SER A 193 1.18 4.16 -8.83
N ARG A 194 -0.14 4.38 -8.83
CA ARG A 194 -0.78 5.53 -9.50
C ARG A 194 -0.40 6.84 -8.81
N SER A 195 -0.44 6.86 -7.48
CA SER A 195 -0.13 8.04 -6.67
C SER A 195 1.28 8.57 -6.93
N PHE A 196 2.23 7.67 -7.16
CA PHE A 196 3.65 8.01 -7.39
C PHE A 196 4.06 7.95 -8.87
N GLY A 197 3.11 7.88 -9.82
CA GLY A 197 3.41 7.99 -11.25
C GLY A 197 4.12 6.77 -11.86
N TRP A 198 4.03 5.60 -11.24
CA TRP A 198 4.52 4.31 -11.77
C TRP A 198 3.52 3.63 -12.71
N GLY A 199 2.28 4.10 -12.71
CA GLY A 199 1.22 3.67 -13.62
C GLY A 199 0.21 2.72 -12.98
N GLY A 200 -0.87 2.44 -13.70
CA GLY A 200 -2.03 1.75 -13.16
C GLY A 200 -2.12 0.25 -13.45
N SER A 201 -1.30 -0.26 -14.37
CA SER A 201 -1.36 -1.63 -14.84
C SER A 201 -0.04 -2.05 -15.47
N PHE A 202 0.24 -3.35 -15.43
CA PHE A 202 1.37 -3.91 -16.13
C PHE A 202 1.17 -3.82 -17.66
N PRO A 203 2.11 -3.22 -18.41
CA PRO A 203 1.90 -2.93 -19.83
C PRO A 203 2.05 -4.18 -20.71
N PHE A 204 1.33 -4.23 -21.83
CA PHE A 204 1.41 -5.35 -22.79
C PHE A 204 2.84 -5.57 -23.33
N ALA A 205 3.55 -4.49 -23.66
CA ALA A 205 4.96 -4.52 -24.07
C ALA A 205 5.92 -4.54 -22.85
N TRP A 206 5.67 -5.42 -21.88
CA TRP A 206 6.33 -5.39 -20.58
C TRP A 206 7.85 -5.55 -20.64
N LYS A 207 8.40 -6.35 -21.58
CA LYS A 207 9.85 -6.59 -21.68
C LYS A 207 10.66 -5.30 -21.86
N SER A 208 10.14 -4.35 -22.64
CA SER A 208 10.78 -3.04 -22.81
C SER A 208 10.39 -2.06 -21.71
N ALA A 209 9.17 -2.18 -21.18
CA ALA A 209 8.71 -1.37 -20.06
C ALA A 209 9.51 -1.60 -18.77
N VAL A 210 9.87 -2.85 -18.46
CA VAL A 210 10.67 -3.19 -17.27
C VAL A 210 12.00 -2.44 -17.29
N LYS A 211 12.71 -2.42 -18.42
CA LYS A 211 13.96 -1.64 -18.55
C LYS A 211 13.74 -0.15 -18.28
N ARG A 212 12.67 0.43 -18.83
CA ARG A 212 12.30 1.84 -18.58
C ARG A 212 11.96 2.08 -17.12
N THR A 213 11.24 1.16 -16.48
CA THR A 213 10.91 1.26 -15.06
C THR A 213 12.17 1.19 -14.20
N LEU A 214 13.10 0.27 -14.48
CA LEU A 214 14.37 0.17 -13.76
C LEU A 214 15.24 1.42 -13.93
N GLN A 215 15.33 1.98 -15.14
CA GLN A 215 16.03 3.24 -15.38
C GLN A 215 15.35 4.42 -14.67
N ARG A 216 14.02 4.47 -14.66
CA ARG A 216 13.28 5.48 -13.87
C ARG A 216 13.51 5.28 -12.38
N ALA A 217 13.61 4.04 -11.90
CA ALA A 217 13.87 3.74 -10.50
C ALA A 217 15.31 4.09 -10.08
N SER A 218 16.28 4.07 -11.00
CA SER A 218 17.67 4.43 -10.70
C SER A 218 17.90 5.94 -10.57
N ALA A 219 17.25 6.74 -11.42
CA ALA A 219 17.47 8.19 -11.50
C ALA A 219 16.27 9.04 -11.04
N GLY A 220 15.13 8.41 -10.77
CA GLY A 220 13.89 9.10 -10.40
C GLY A 220 14.02 9.85 -9.06
N PRO A 221 13.27 10.94 -8.90
CA PRO A 221 13.21 11.69 -7.64
C PRO A 221 12.62 10.81 -6.54
N ILE A 222 13.08 11.06 -5.31
CA ILE A 222 12.56 10.40 -4.12
C ILE A 222 11.39 11.25 -3.61
N CYS A 223 10.23 10.61 -3.43
CA CYS A 223 9.07 11.23 -2.82
C CYS A 223 8.91 10.72 -1.39
N ARG A 224 8.29 11.53 -0.53
CA ARG A 224 7.91 11.10 0.82
C ARG A 224 6.54 10.41 0.77
N LEU A 225 6.27 9.60 1.79
CA LEU A 225 5.01 8.89 1.98
C LEU A 225 4.78 8.77 3.47
N ASP A 226 3.62 9.22 3.92
CA ASP A 226 3.19 9.07 5.30
C ASP A 226 2.80 7.62 5.60
N SER A 227 3.03 7.27 6.85
CA SER A 227 2.84 5.94 7.41
C SER A 227 1.94 6.07 8.62
N TRP A 228 0.81 5.36 8.60
CA TRP A 228 -0.21 5.47 9.62
C TRP A 228 -0.24 4.21 10.48
N HIS A 229 0.03 4.38 11.77
CA HIS A 229 -0.08 3.32 12.77
C HIS A 229 -1.54 3.16 13.19
N ALA A 230 -2.03 1.93 13.11
CA ALA A 230 -3.39 1.55 13.50
C ALA A 230 -3.32 0.58 14.67
N VAL A 231 -4.09 0.87 15.72
CA VAL A 231 -4.28 -0.02 16.89
C VAL A 231 -5.75 -0.43 16.93
N ILE A 232 -6.00 -1.72 17.03
CA ILE A 232 -7.32 -2.34 16.99
C ILE A 232 -7.50 -3.17 18.26
N GLN A 233 -8.54 -2.86 19.02
CA GLN A 233 -8.95 -3.62 20.19
C GLN A 233 -10.26 -4.33 19.91
N MET A 234 -10.31 -5.63 20.16
CA MET A 234 -11.51 -6.46 19.96
C MET A 234 -11.82 -7.26 21.22
N PRO A 235 -13.09 -7.56 21.52
CA PRO A 235 -13.45 -8.46 22.62
C PRO A 235 -12.77 -9.84 22.45
N SER A 236 -12.25 -10.41 23.54
CA SER A 236 -11.65 -11.75 23.50
C SER A 236 -12.71 -12.83 23.24
N GLY A 237 -12.44 -13.79 22.36
CA GLY A 237 -13.30 -14.96 22.15
C GLY A 237 -13.40 -15.41 20.70
N GLU A 238 -13.24 -14.49 19.75
CA GLU A 238 -13.14 -14.83 18.32
C GLU A 238 -11.68 -14.98 17.90
N VAL A 239 -11.35 -16.13 17.31
CA VAL A 239 -10.04 -16.36 16.69
C VAL A 239 -10.04 -15.62 15.36
N VAL A 240 -9.33 -14.50 15.30
CA VAL A 240 -9.14 -13.73 14.08
C VAL A 240 -7.71 -13.98 13.59
N ASP A 241 -7.57 -14.35 12.32
CA ASP A 241 -6.28 -14.37 11.61
C ASP A 241 -6.02 -12.98 11.01
N PRO A 242 -5.16 -12.14 11.62
CA PRO A 242 -4.94 -10.79 11.14
C PRO A 242 -4.19 -10.80 9.79
N PRO A 243 -4.42 -9.82 8.91
CA PRO A 243 -3.60 -9.64 7.72
C PRO A 243 -2.13 -9.38 8.10
N HIS A 244 -1.18 -9.66 7.20
CA HIS A 244 0.26 -9.46 7.46
C HIS A 244 0.66 -8.05 7.93
N SER A 245 -0.17 -7.05 7.67
CA SER A 245 0.02 -5.66 8.10
C SER A 245 -0.31 -5.44 9.58
N LEU A 246 -1.04 -6.36 10.22
CA LEU A 246 -1.43 -6.31 11.62
C LEU A 246 -0.78 -7.47 12.40
N LYS A 247 -0.33 -7.20 13.62
CA LYS A 247 0.29 -8.18 14.52
C LYS A 247 -0.37 -8.09 15.90
N PRO A 248 -0.50 -9.20 16.62
CA PRO A 248 -0.91 -9.15 18.03
C PRO A 248 0.05 -8.28 18.83
N THR A 249 -0.48 -7.48 19.75
CA THR A 249 0.30 -6.68 20.69
C THR A 249 -0.30 -6.76 22.09
N GLU A 250 0.54 -6.69 23.11
CA GLU A 250 0.11 -6.62 24.51
C GLU A 250 -0.09 -5.16 24.96
N ASP A 251 0.54 -4.22 24.25
CA ASP A 251 0.53 -2.78 24.56
C ASP A 251 -0.60 -2.08 23.79
N CYS A 252 -1.76 -1.95 24.44
CA CYS A 252 -2.80 -1.01 24.00
C CYS A 252 -3.23 -0.09 25.14
N ALA A 253 -2.43 0.95 25.40
CA ALA A 253 -2.90 2.03 26.23
C ALA A 253 -3.88 2.91 25.42
N LEU A 254 -5.17 2.83 25.73
CA LEU A 254 -6.11 3.89 25.34
C LEU A 254 -5.72 5.18 26.06
N ASP A 255 -5.78 6.31 25.37
CA ASP A 255 -5.54 7.61 25.97
C ASP A 255 -6.52 7.82 27.14
N GLN A 256 -6.00 8.08 28.34
CA GLN A 256 -6.76 8.19 29.59
C GLN A 256 -7.81 9.32 29.54
N GLY A 257 -7.65 10.28 28.62
CA GLY A 257 -8.61 11.36 28.40
C GLY A 257 -9.86 10.98 27.58
N LEU A 258 -9.95 9.74 27.07
CA LEU A 258 -11.06 9.30 26.23
C LEU A 258 -12.20 8.69 27.07
N GLN A 259 -13.29 9.44 27.25
CA GLN A 259 -14.50 8.92 27.91
C GLN A 259 -15.33 8.11 26.91
N ILE A 260 -15.36 6.79 27.07
CA ILE A 260 -16.17 5.89 26.24
C ILE A 260 -17.51 5.61 26.92
N GLU A 261 -18.61 5.89 26.23
CA GLU A 261 -19.95 5.49 26.68
C GLU A 261 -20.13 3.96 26.54
N GLY A 262 -20.05 3.24 27.67
CA GLY A 262 -20.32 1.79 27.75
C GLY A 262 -19.32 1.03 28.62
N ALA A 263 -19.67 -0.19 29.02
CA ALA A 263 -18.72 -1.07 29.72
C ALA A 263 -17.71 -1.64 28.71
N LEU A 264 -16.42 -1.38 28.93
CA LEU A 264 -15.35 -2.03 28.17
C LEU A 264 -15.36 -3.54 28.42
N PRO A 265 -15.04 -4.38 27.42
CA PRO A 265 -14.90 -5.81 27.63
C PRO A 265 -13.81 -6.11 28.67
N GLU A 266 -14.07 -7.02 29.60
CA GLU A 266 -13.10 -7.41 30.65
C GLU A 266 -11.84 -8.07 30.07
N LYS A 267 -11.94 -8.63 28.87
CA LYS A 267 -10.82 -9.23 28.13
C LYS A 267 -10.86 -8.74 26.68
N VAL A 268 -9.73 -8.21 26.22
CA VAL A 268 -9.55 -7.67 24.87
C VAL A 268 -8.34 -8.30 24.20
N ASN A 269 -8.48 -8.59 22.91
CA ASN A 269 -7.37 -8.91 22.02
C ASN A 269 -6.94 -7.62 21.31
N CYS A 270 -5.64 -7.40 21.28
CA CYS A 270 -5.03 -6.20 20.75
C CYS A 270 -4.19 -6.51 19.52
N TYR A 271 -4.37 -5.69 18.49
CA TYR A 271 -3.62 -5.78 17.25
C TYR A 271 -3.10 -4.40 16.88
N GLU A 272 -1.88 -4.35 16.36
CA GLU A 272 -1.31 -3.12 15.84
C GLU A 272 -0.69 -3.34 14.47
N GLY A 273 -0.54 -2.26 13.71
CA GLY A 273 0.11 -2.34 12.42
C GLY A 273 0.17 -1.01 11.70
N VAL A 274 0.57 -1.08 10.44
CA VAL A 274 0.78 0.11 9.61
C VAL A 274 0.04 -0.02 8.29
N PHE A 275 -0.59 1.07 7.86
CA PHE A 275 -1.13 1.19 6.51
C PHE A 275 -0.59 2.44 5.79
N TYR A 276 -0.52 2.33 4.46
CA TYR A 276 0.01 3.37 3.57
C TYR A 276 -1.01 3.89 2.57
N ASN A 277 -2.10 3.14 2.34
CA ASN A 277 -3.14 3.48 1.37
C ASN A 277 -4.40 3.92 2.10
N TYR A 278 -5.21 2.96 2.56
CA TYR A 278 -6.42 3.27 3.32
C TYR A 278 -6.70 2.19 4.37
N PHE A 279 -7.52 2.57 5.33
CA PHE A 279 -8.16 1.70 6.31
C PHE A 279 -9.67 1.95 6.23
N SER A 280 -10.49 0.90 6.22
CA SER A 280 -11.94 1.07 6.11
C SER A 280 -12.71 0.18 7.08
N ILE A 281 -13.89 0.67 7.46
CA ILE A 281 -14.82 0.02 8.38
C ILE A 281 -16.22 0.01 7.77
N GLY A 282 -16.94 -1.10 7.96
CA GLY A 282 -18.32 -1.28 7.51
C GLY A 282 -18.39 -1.95 6.15
N MET A 283 -19.37 -1.56 5.33
CA MET A 283 -19.68 -2.26 4.08
C MET A 283 -18.50 -2.38 3.11
N ASP A 284 -17.63 -1.37 3.04
CA ASP A 284 -16.44 -1.42 2.17
C ASP A 284 -15.50 -2.57 2.58
N ALA A 285 -15.23 -2.69 3.88
CA ALA A 285 -14.40 -3.74 4.43
C ALA A 285 -15.04 -5.13 4.20
N GLN A 286 -16.36 -5.24 4.32
CA GLN A 286 -17.10 -6.48 4.06
C GLN A 286 -16.98 -6.93 2.59
N VAL A 287 -17.13 -6.00 1.65
CA VAL A 287 -16.97 -6.29 0.20
C VAL A 287 -15.52 -6.67 -0.11
N ALA A 288 -14.54 -5.94 0.44
CA ALA A 288 -13.12 -6.25 0.28
C ALA A 288 -12.77 -7.63 0.84
N TYR A 289 -13.30 -7.99 2.02
CA TYR A 289 -13.15 -9.30 2.64
C TYR A 289 -13.77 -10.41 1.79
N GLY A 290 -15.03 -10.25 1.34
CA GLY A 290 -15.71 -11.22 0.49
C GLY A 290 -14.98 -11.47 -0.83
N PHE A 291 -14.46 -10.42 -1.47
CA PHE A 291 -13.63 -10.54 -2.66
C PHE A 291 -12.31 -11.25 -2.38
N HIS A 292 -11.62 -10.91 -1.29
CA HIS A 292 -10.37 -11.56 -0.89
C HIS A 292 -10.58 -13.06 -0.65
N HIS A 293 -11.63 -13.42 0.08
CA HIS A 293 -11.99 -14.81 0.36
C HIS A 293 -12.28 -15.59 -0.92
N LEU A 294 -13.09 -15.05 -1.84
CA LEU A 294 -13.36 -15.68 -3.13
C LEU A 294 -12.07 -15.88 -3.94
N ARG A 295 -11.17 -14.89 -3.94
CA ARG A 295 -9.90 -14.99 -4.65
C ARG A 295 -9.03 -16.12 -4.10
N ASN A 296 -9.07 -16.37 -2.80
CA ASN A 296 -8.34 -17.46 -2.16
C ASN A 296 -8.99 -18.82 -2.43
N GLU A 297 -10.32 -18.92 -2.37
CA GLU A 297 -11.05 -20.17 -2.63
C GLU A 297 -11.08 -20.57 -4.12
N LYS A 298 -11.29 -19.59 -5.00
CA LYS A 298 -11.49 -19.79 -6.44
C LYS A 298 -10.56 -18.89 -7.26
N PRO A 299 -9.23 -19.10 -7.19
CA PRO A 299 -8.26 -18.27 -7.89
C PRO A 299 -8.45 -18.27 -9.42
N TYR A 300 -9.12 -19.28 -9.97
CA TYR A 300 -9.41 -19.35 -11.41
C TYR A 300 -10.41 -18.30 -11.91
N LEU A 301 -11.27 -17.78 -11.04
CA LEU A 301 -12.20 -16.69 -11.39
C LEU A 301 -11.49 -15.32 -11.38
N ALA A 302 -10.42 -15.21 -10.59
CA ALA A 302 -9.71 -13.96 -10.30
C ALA A 302 -8.34 -13.85 -11.02
N GLN A 303 -8.25 -14.37 -12.25
CA GLN A 303 -6.97 -14.46 -12.99
C GLN A 303 -6.52 -13.15 -13.65
N GLY A 304 -7.39 -12.14 -13.76
CA GLY A 304 -7.08 -10.92 -14.52
C GLY A 304 -7.62 -9.66 -13.85
N PRO A 305 -6.97 -8.49 -14.06
CA PRO A 305 -7.44 -7.22 -13.50
C PRO A 305 -8.88 -6.86 -13.90
N ILE A 306 -9.30 -7.19 -15.12
CA ILE A 306 -10.65 -6.94 -15.61
C ILE A 306 -11.65 -7.84 -14.87
N SER A 307 -11.39 -9.15 -14.81
CA SER A 307 -12.22 -10.11 -14.07
C SER A 307 -12.32 -9.74 -12.58
N ASN A 308 -11.20 -9.34 -11.97
CA ASN A 308 -11.15 -8.90 -10.58
C ASN A 308 -12.04 -7.67 -10.34
N LYS A 309 -11.98 -6.67 -11.23
CA LYS A 309 -12.85 -5.50 -11.15
C LYS A 309 -14.33 -5.84 -11.33
N LEU A 310 -14.65 -6.75 -12.26
CA LEU A 310 -16.03 -7.21 -12.48
C LEU A 310 -16.56 -8.00 -11.28
N ILE A 311 -15.77 -8.90 -10.70
CA ILE A 311 -16.14 -9.65 -9.50
C ILE A 311 -16.30 -8.71 -8.32
N TYR A 312 -15.36 -7.78 -8.11
CA TYR A 312 -15.47 -6.79 -7.03
C TYR A 312 -16.72 -5.91 -7.20
N SER A 313 -17.03 -5.49 -8.44
CA SER A 313 -18.29 -4.81 -8.76
C SER A 313 -19.50 -5.70 -8.51
N GLY A 314 -19.42 -7.00 -8.81
CA GLY A 314 -20.48 -7.97 -8.57
C GLY A 314 -20.74 -8.22 -7.09
N TYR A 315 -19.69 -8.35 -6.26
CA TYR A 315 -19.78 -8.41 -4.79
C TYR A 315 -20.33 -7.12 -4.22
N SER A 316 -19.85 -5.99 -4.74
CA SER A 316 -20.45 -4.70 -4.46
C SER A 316 -21.92 -4.71 -4.84
N CYS A 317 -22.41 -5.49 -5.82
CA CYS A 317 -23.84 -5.56 -6.12
C CYS A 317 -24.64 -6.55 -5.24
N THR A 318 -24.03 -7.66 -4.82
CA THR A 318 -24.73 -8.80 -4.19
C THR A 318 -24.61 -8.85 -2.67
N GLN A 319 -23.51 -8.36 -2.09
CA GLN A 319 -23.29 -8.32 -0.64
C GLN A 319 -23.85 -7.01 -0.06
N GLY A 320 -25.15 -6.99 0.24
CA GLY A 320 -25.79 -5.95 1.09
C GLY A 320 -25.98 -4.54 0.49
N TRP A 321 -25.57 -4.32 -0.75
CA TRP A 321 -25.51 -2.99 -1.36
C TRP A 321 -26.79 -2.60 -2.15
N PHE A 322 -27.41 -3.58 -2.82
CA PHE A 322 -28.73 -3.42 -3.47
C PHE A 322 -29.81 -4.27 -2.78
N LEU A 323 -29.43 -5.42 -2.24
CA LEU A 323 -30.26 -6.31 -1.43
C LEU A 323 -29.57 -6.45 -0.07
N THR A 324 -29.93 -5.59 0.88
CA THR A 324 -29.57 -5.80 2.28
C THR A 324 -30.01 -7.22 2.64
N PRO A 325 -29.14 -8.17 3.06
CA PRO A 325 -29.65 -9.32 3.79
C PRO A 325 -30.42 -8.70 4.95
N CYS A 326 -31.66 -9.11 5.14
CA CYS A 326 -32.54 -8.55 6.14
C CYS A 326 -31.89 -8.71 7.51
N ILE A 327 -31.03 -7.77 7.93
CA ILE A 327 -30.66 -7.59 9.31
C ILE A 327 -31.99 -7.23 9.96
N SER A 328 -32.50 -8.19 10.72
CA SER A 328 -33.80 -8.18 11.37
C SER A 328 -33.95 -6.99 12.32
N ASP A 329 -32.84 -6.37 12.74
CA ASP A 329 -32.82 -5.18 13.57
C ASP A 329 -32.59 -3.87 12.77
N PRO A 330 -33.60 -2.98 12.67
CA PRO A 330 -33.48 -1.65 12.08
C PRO A 330 -32.37 -0.79 12.73
N ASN A 331 -32.02 -1.03 13.99
CA ASN A 331 -31.01 -0.28 14.72
C ASN A 331 -29.59 -0.55 14.22
N LEU A 332 -29.32 -1.68 13.58
CA LEU A 332 -27.98 -2.03 13.07
C LEU A 332 -27.77 -1.58 11.61
N ARG A 333 -28.77 -0.97 10.95
CA ARG A 333 -28.71 -0.59 9.52
C ARG A 333 -27.79 0.58 9.18
N GLY A 334 -27.40 1.40 10.15
CA GLY A 334 -26.56 2.59 9.92
C GLY A 334 -25.40 2.66 10.91
N LEU A 335 -24.19 2.96 10.41
CA LEU A 335 -22.97 2.96 11.22
C LEU A 335 -23.08 3.86 12.45
N LYS A 336 -23.75 5.00 12.33
CA LYS A 336 -23.99 5.91 13.46
C LYS A 336 -24.68 5.29 14.70
N ASN A 337 -25.35 4.15 14.56
CA ASN A 337 -26.01 3.48 15.68
C ASN A 337 -25.07 2.50 16.39
N ILE A 338 -23.98 2.09 15.72
CA ILE A 338 -23.04 1.09 16.20
C ILE A 338 -21.64 1.64 16.38
N LEU A 339 -21.29 2.77 15.77
CA LEU A 339 -19.95 3.35 15.73
C LEU A 339 -19.97 4.77 16.30
N ARG A 340 -18.99 5.06 17.15
CA ARG A 340 -18.62 6.40 17.61
C ARG A 340 -17.22 6.71 17.12
N MET A 341 -17.06 7.89 16.51
CA MET A 341 -15.79 8.36 15.99
C MET A 341 -15.35 9.58 16.77
N HIS A 342 -14.12 9.57 17.26
CA HIS A 342 -13.53 10.70 17.96
C HIS A 342 -12.22 11.08 17.27
N VAL A 343 -11.98 12.38 17.16
CA VAL A 343 -10.74 12.96 16.64
C VAL A 343 -10.16 13.86 17.70
N LYS A 344 -8.85 13.79 17.89
CA LYS A 344 -8.11 14.73 18.72
C LYS A 344 -7.55 15.80 17.80
N LYS A 345 -7.81 17.08 18.03
CA LYS A 345 -7.22 18.17 17.22
C LYS A 345 -5.81 18.50 17.71
N VAL A 346 -4.99 19.07 16.82
CA VAL A 346 -3.63 19.50 17.17
C VAL A 346 -3.69 20.56 18.26
N ASN A 347 -2.86 20.40 19.29
CA ASN A 347 -2.83 21.23 20.50
C ASN A 347 -4.09 21.16 21.38
N CYS A 348 -4.99 20.21 21.16
CA CYS A 348 -6.11 19.93 22.07
C CYS A 348 -5.83 18.63 22.85
N SER A 349 -5.92 18.69 24.17
CA SER A 349 -5.85 17.50 25.03
C SER A 349 -7.14 16.67 25.01
N GLU A 350 -8.26 17.27 24.62
CA GLU A 350 -9.58 16.66 24.62
C GLU A 350 -9.94 16.00 23.29
N TRP A 351 -10.68 14.90 23.38
CA TRP A 351 -11.26 14.20 22.25
C TRP A 351 -12.56 14.85 21.79
N GLU A 352 -12.69 15.13 20.50
CA GLU A 352 -13.91 15.66 19.90
C GLU A 352 -14.67 14.55 19.17
N GLN A 353 -15.94 14.35 19.52
CA GLN A 353 -16.79 13.39 18.82
C GLN A 353 -17.20 13.91 17.44
N VAL A 354 -16.89 13.15 16.39
CA VAL A 354 -17.31 13.45 15.01
C VAL A 354 -18.63 12.74 14.71
N ALA A 355 -19.64 13.53 14.35
CA ALA A 355 -20.96 13.01 14.01
C ALA A 355 -20.95 12.25 12.68
N VAL A 356 -21.14 10.93 12.74
CA VAL A 356 -21.31 10.09 11.55
C VAL A 356 -22.72 10.27 10.97
N PRO A 357 -22.87 10.67 9.70
CA PRO A 357 -24.18 10.90 9.11
C PRO A 357 -25.04 9.64 9.06
N LYS A 358 -26.36 9.77 9.30
CA LYS A 358 -27.32 8.66 9.33
C LYS A 358 -27.30 7.75 8.09
N SER A 359 -26.94 8.31 6.94
CA SER A 359 -26.90 7.62 5.66
C SER A 359 -25.62 6.84 5.39
N VAL A 360 -24.57 6.97 6.22
CA VAL A 360 -23.26 6.37 5.97
C VAL A 360 -23.26 4.89 6.38
N ARG A 361 -22.76 4.04 5.48
CA ARG A 361 -22.64 2.59 5.58
C ARG A 361 -21.20 2.06 5.51
N ALA A 362 -20.23 2.91 5.16
CA ALA A 362 -18.82 2.62 5.39
C ALA A 362 -18.06 3.92 5.71
N ILE A 363 -17.03 3.82 6.54
CA ILE A 363 -16.07 4.89 6.79
C ILE A 363 -14.73 4.44 6.23
N VAL A 364 -14.05 5.34 5.51
CA VAL A 364 -12.72 5.11 4.97
C VAL A 364 -11.81 6.21 5.46
N ALA A 365 -10.69 5.82 6.04
CA ALA A 365 -9.57 6.67 6.36
C ALA A 365 -8.49 6.46 5.29
N LEU A 366 -8.19 7.49 4.51
CA LEU A 366 -7.40 7.40 3.28
C LEU A 366 -6.20 8.33 3.38
N ASN A 367 -5.02 7.80 3.08
CA ASN A 367 -3.74 8.52 3.06
C ASN A 367 -3.38 9.06 1.66
N LEU A 368 -3.97 8.50 0.61
CA LEU A 368 -3.63 8.86 -0.76
C LEU A 368 -4.67 9.82 -1.35
N HIS A 369 -4.27 10.59 -2.35
CA HIS A 369 -5.21 11.41 -3.12
C HIS A 369 -6.15 10.60 -4.03
N ASN A 370 -5.95 9.29 -4.13
CA ASN A 370 -6.78 8.40 -4.94
C ASN A 370 -7.09 7.08 -4.22
N TYR A 371 -8.16 6.44 -4.68
CA TYR A 371 -8.77 5.27 -4.09
C TYR A 371 -9.41 4.39 -5.16
N ALA A 372 -9.47 3.09 -4.93
CA ALA A 372 -10.21 2.12 -5.76
C ALA A 372 -9.86 2.17 -7.26
N SER A 373 -8.57 1.98 -7.58
CA SER A 373 -7.98 2.02 -8.93
C SER A 373 -7.75 3.43 -9.49
N GLY A 374 -7.33 4.38 -8.65
CA GLY A 374 -6.96 5.72 -9.07
C GLY A 374 -8.09 6.75 -9.14
N ARG A 375 -9.24 6.47 -8.52
CA ARG A 375 -10.36 7.43 -8.49
C ARG A 375 -10.14 8.44 -7.39
N ASN A 376 -10.50 9.68 -7.64
CA ASN A 376 -10.50 10.71 -6.62
C ASN A 376 -11.87 10.72 -5.93
N PRO A 377 -11.99 10.32 -4.63
CA PRO A 377 -13.29 10.23 -3.96
C PRO A 377 -14.02 11.56 -3.87
N TRP A 378 -13.31 12.69 -3.82
CA TRP A 378 -13.89 14.02 -3.73
C TRP A 378 -13.94 14.75 -5.07
N GLY A 379 -13.24 14.26 -6.09
CA GLY A 379 -13.11 14.92 -7.39
C GLY A 379 -12.32 16.22 -7.28
N ASN A 380 -12.62 17.19 -8.13
CA ASN A 380 -12.01 18.52 -8.08
C ASN A 380 -12.85 19.42 -7.18
N LEU A 381 -12.50 19.48 -5.89
CA LEU A 381 -13.13 20.41 -4.95
C LEU A 381 -12.79 21.85 -5.34
N SER A 382 -13.79 22.75 -5.30
CA SER A 382 -13.52 24.17 -5.56
C SER A 382 -12.69 24.78 -4.41
N PRO A 383 -11.80 25.75 -4.68
CA PRO A 383 -11.05 26.45 -3.63
C PRO A 383 -11.95 27.03 -2.54
N GLU A 384 -13.11 27.57 -2.93
CA GLU A 384 -14.13 28.11 -2.01
C GLU A 384 -14.70 27.05 -1.07
N TYR A 385 -14.88 25.80 -1.54
CA TYR A 385 -15.35 24.70 -0.71
C TYR A 385 -14.30 24.27 0.31
N LEU A 386 -13.05 24.18 -0.13
CA LEU A 386 -11.91 23.87 0.72
C LEU A 386 -11.76 24.90 1.83
N GLU A 387 -11.76 26.19 1.49
CA GLU A 387 -11.67 27.30 2.45
C GLU A 387 -12.84 27.28 3.44
N LYS A 388 -14.08 27.13 2.95
CA LYS A 388 -15.28 27.06 3.80
C LYS A 388 -15.25 25.90 4.79
N LYS A 389 -14.61 24.79 4.44
CA LYS A 389 -14.48 23.61 5.29
C LYS A 389 -13.19 23.58 6.10
N GLY A 390 -12.25 24.47 5.83
CA GLY A 390 -10.90 24.42 6.38
C GLY A 390 -10.12 23.20 5.92
N PHE A 391 -10.41 22.71 4.72
CA PHE A 391 -9.74 21.55 4.13
C PHE A 391 -8.60 21.98 3.20
N VAL A 392 -7.59 21.13 3.07
CA VAL A 392 -6.51 21.26 2.08
C VAL A 392 -6.60 20.17 1.03
N GLU A 393 -5.88 20.33 -0.07
CA GLU A 393 -5.76 19.27 -1.08
C GLU A 393 -5.04 18.06 -0.47
N ALA A 394 -5.56 16.86 -0.72
CA ALA A 394 -5.01 15.64 -0.16
C ALA A 394 -3.67 15.29 -0.82
N HIS A 395 -2.64 15.10 -0.02
CA HIS A 395 -1.35 14.59 -0.45
C HIS A 395 -0.98 13.32 0.33
N ALA A 396 0.05 12.61 -0.15
CA ALA A 396 0.49 11.37 0.50
C ALA A 396 1.61 11.62 1.53
N ASP A 397 2.02 12.88 1.71
CA ASP A 397 3.17 13.32 2.52
C ASP A 397 2.92 14.66 3.24
N ASP A 398 1.66 15.03 3.42
CA ASP A 398 1.22 16.26 4.13
C ASP A 398 0.97 16.03 5.63
N GLY A 399 1.09 14.79 6.08
CA GLY A 399 0.70 14.35 7.40
C GLY A 399 -0.79 14.41 7.60
N LEU A 400 -1.65 14.29 6.60
CA LEU A 400 -3.11 14.32 6.77
C LEU A 400 -3.76 13.00 6.38
N LEU A 401 -4.81 12.64 7.12
CA LEU A 401 -5.65 11.48 6.86
C LEU A 401 -7.06 11.93 6.49
N GLU A 402 -7.48 11.54 5.29
CA GLU A 402 -8.77 11.88 4.71
C GLU A 402 -9.84 10.90 5.21
N ILE A 403 -10.82 11.38 5.97
CA ILE A 403 -11.92 10.57 6.48
C ILE A 403 -13.18 10.84 5.65
N PHE A 404 -13.68 9.84 4.94
CA PHE A 404 -14.91 9.97 4.17
C PHE A 404 -15.89 8.81 4.39
N GLY A 405 -17.17 9.08 4.08
CA GLY A 405 -18.26 8.12 4.24
C GLY A 405 -18.89 7.72 2.92
N LEU A 406 -19.14 6.42 2.76
CA LEU A 406 -19.90 5.83 1.66
C LEU A 406 -21.33 5.52 2.11
N LYS A 407 -22.35 5.92 1.34
CA LYS A 407 -23.75 5.89 1.81
C LYS A 407 -24.52 4.61 1.50
N GLN A 408 -24.87 4.42 0.23
CA GLN A 408 -25.73 3.32 -0.23
C GLN A 408 -25.19 2.80 -1.55
N GLY A 409 -25.76 1.71 -2.02
CA GLY A 409 -25.16 0.99 -3.12
C GLY A 409 -24.93 1.82 -4.38
N TRP A 410 -26.00 2.44 -4.86
CA TRP A 410 -25.92 3.38 -5.96
C TRP A 410 -24.94 4.52 -5.72
N HIS A 411 -24.89 5.10 -4.52
CA HIS A 411 -23.98 6.22 -4.23
C HIS A 411 -22.53 5.81 -4.35
N ALA A 412 -22.10 4.72 -3.72
CA ALA A 412 -20.71 4.32 -3.84
C ALA A 412 -20.40 3.63 -5.17
N SER A 413 -21.35 2.98 -5.85
CA SER A 413 -21.17 2.60 -7.26
C SER A 413 -20.97 3.85 -8.14
N PHE A 414 -21.65 4.96 -7.87
CA PHE A 414 -21.49 6.23 -8.58
C PHE A 414 -20.20 6.99 -8.22
N VAL A 415 -19.74 6.93 -6.97
CA VAL A 415 -18.37 7.36 -6.59
C VAL A 415 -17.34 6.52 -7.33
N MET A 416 -17.56 5.21 -7.36
CA MET A 416 -16.80 4.23 -8.13
C MET A 416 -17.05 4.34 -9.65
N VAL A 417 -17.76 5.33 -10.17
CA VAL A 417 -17.71 5.65 -11.61
C VAL A 417 -17.56 7.15 -11.85
N GLU A 418 -17.12 7.88 -10.82
CA GLU A 418 -16.89 9.35 -10.84
C GLU A 418 -18.12 10.18 -11.22
N LEU A 419 -19.33 9.62 -11.05
CA LEU A 419 -20.58 10.33 -11.31
C LEU A 419 -21.02 11.19 -10.11
N ILE A 420 -20.57 10.85 -8.89
CA ILE A 420 -20.91 11.57 -7.65
C ILE A 420 -19.70 11.54 -6.71
N SER A 421 -19.44 12.60 -5.95
CA SER A 421 -18.40 12.61 -4.92
C SER A 421 -18.81 11.85 -3.64
N ALA A 422 -17.83 11.25 -2.98
CA ALA A 422 -17.96 10.73 -1.63
C ALA A 422 -18.25 11.86 -0.64
N LYS A 423 -18.82 11.52 0.52
CA LYS A 423 -19.05 12.52 1.56
C LYS A 423 -17.76 12.66 2.39
N HIS A 424 -17.00 13.72 2.16
CA HIS A 424 -15.85 14.08 2.99
C HIS A 424 -16.33 14.43 4.41
N ILE A 425 -15.85 13.71 5.42
CA ILE A 425 -16.26 13.84 6.83
C ILE A 425 -15.27 14.68 7.62
N ALA A 426 -13.97 14.40 7.53
CA ALA A 426 -12.93 15.11 8.27
C ALA A 426 -11.54 14.94 7.63
N GLN A 427 -10.62 15.86 7.90
CA GLN A 427 -9.18 15.71 7.68
C GLN A 427 -8.47 15.69 9.05
N VAL A 428 -7.55 14.75 9.25
CA VAL A 428 -6.90 14.49 10.55
C VAL A 428 -5.38 14.59 10.41
N LEU A 429 -4.71 15.45 11.17
CA LEU A 429 -3.26 15.74 11.09
C LEU A 429 -2.38 14.77 11.89
N GLN A 430 -1.25 14.35 11.34
CA GLN A 430 -0.32 13.34 11.84
C GLN A 430 0.43 13.82 13.09
N SER A 431 0.60 15.15 13.26
CA SER A 431 1.19 15.70 14.48
C SER A 431 0.17 15.65 15.63
N LEU A 432 0.14 14.51 16.33
CA LEU A 432 -0.59 14.26 17.57
C LEU A 432 -2.12 14.13 17.45
N GLN A 433 -2.66 13.75 16.28
CA GLN A 433 -4.06 13.35 16.19
C GLN A 433 -4.19 11.83 16.11
N SER A 434 -4.99 11.29 17.01
CA SER A 434 -5.40 9.89 16.99
C SER A 434 -6.84 9.84 16.50
N LEU A 435 -7.15 8.89 15.61
CA LEU A 435 -8.52 8.56 15.24
C LEU A 435 -8.96 7.40 16.11
N PHE A 436 -9.94 7.62 16.98
CA PHE A 436 -10.51 6.56 17.79
C PHE A 436 -11.90 6.18 17.29
N VAL A 437 -12.07 4.88 17.05
CA VAL A 437 -13.33 4.30 16.57
C VAL A 437 -13.76 3.21 17.54
N HIS A 438 -14.96 3.34 18.10
CA HIS A 438 -15.51 2.39 19.05
C HIS A 438 -16.89 1.87 18.63
N PHE A 439 -17.10 0.57 18.86
CA PHE A 439 -18.36 -0.11 18.59
C PHE A 439 -19.18 -0.32 19.85
N GLN A 440 -20.45 0.13 19.84
CA GLN A 440 -21.32 0.12 21.03
C GLN A 440 -22.20 -1.14 21.20
N SER A 441 -22.21 -2.08 20.24
CA SER A 441 -23.11 -3.26 20.30
C SER A 441 -22.37 -4.59 20.41
N LYS A 442 -22.73 -5.42 21.41
CA LYS A 442 -22.28 -6.82 21.58
C LYS A 442 -22.80 -7.77 20.49
N SER A 443 -23.79 -7.37 19.68
CA SER A 443 -24.47 -8.24 18.70
C SER A 443 -24.16 -7.91 17.24
N ALA A 444 -23.29 -6.94 16.97
CA ALA A 444 -22.91 -6.58 15.61
C ALA A 444 -21.70 -7.43 15.17
N SER A 445 -21.94 -8.69 14.82
CA SER A 445 -21.04 -9.40 13.90
C SER A 445 -21.15 -8.70 12.53
N LEU A 446 -20.09 -7.98 12.15
CA LEU A 446 -19.95 -7.29 10.86
C LEU A 446 -19.21 -8.15 9.85
#